data_AF-A0A7C8ZZR3-F1
#
_entry.id   AF-A0A7C8ZZR3-F1
#
_cell.length_a   1.000
_cell.length_b   1.000
_cell.length_c   1.000
_cell.angle_alpha   90.00
_cell.angle_beta   90.00
_cell.angle_gamma   90.00
#
_symmetry.space_group_name_H-M   'P 1'
#
loop_
_entity.id
_entity.type
_entity.pdbx_description
1 polymer ?
#
loop_
_entity_poly.entity_id
_entity_poly.type
_entity_poly.pdbx_seq_one_letter_code
_entity_poly.pdbx_strand_id
1 'polypeptide(L)'
;EARQQLLDWWTRHYKWPYPSESQKLALAESTGLDQKQINNWFINQRKRHWKPSEDMQFVVMDAASHPHSHPHPLVHPHYNYMDTVLGNPFPMDVSPTLM
;
A
#
# COMPACT_ATOMS: atom_id res chain seq x y z
N GLU A 1 5.61 25.73 -2.01
CA GLU A 1 6.84 24.97 -2.28
C GLU A 1 6.78 23.52 -1.78
N ALA A 2 6.39 23.27 -0.53
CA ALA A 2 6.26 21.92 0.06
C ALA A 2 5.56 20.87 -0.84
N ARG A 3 4.37 21.19 -1.38
CA ARG A 3 3.64 20.28 -2.27
C ARG A 3 4.44 19.88 -3.51
N GLN A 4 5.22 20.80 -4.09
CA GLN A 4 6.00 20.49 -5.29
C GLN A 4 7.17 19.56 -4.96
N GLN A 5 7.79 19.70 -3.79
CA GLN A 5 8.84 18.78 -3.34
C GLN A 5 8.29 17.35 -3.15
N LEU A 6 7.08 17.21 -2.59
CA LEU A 6 6.42 15.92 -2.44
C LEU A 6 6.05 15.30 -3.80
N LEU A 7 5.56 16.11 -4.73
CA LEU A 7 5.26 15.68 -6.11
C LEU A 7 6.52 15.29 -6.89
N ASP A 8 7.62 16.02 -6.70
CA ASP A 8 8.89 15.70 -7.33
C ASP A 8 9.43 14.35 -6.82
N TRP A 9 9.42 14.11 -5.50
CA TRP A 9 9.77 12.80 -4.97
C TRP A 9 8.82 11.71 -5.52
N TRP A 10 7.51 11.99 -5.54
CA TRP A 10 6.48 11.07 -6.03
C TRP A 10 6.72 10.64 -7.48
N THR A 11 6.97 11.57 -8.38
CA THR A 11 7.18 11.28 -9.80
C THR A 11 8.42 10.43 -10.03
N ARG A 12 9.52 10.74 -9.32
CA ARG A 12 10.77 9.96 -9.35
C ARG A 12 10.60 8.52 -8.84
N HIS A 13 9.64 8.29 -7.94
CA HIS A 13 9.39 6.99 -7.31
C HIS A 13 8.02 6.41 -7.67
N TYR A 14 7.42 6.80 -8.81
CA TYR A 14 6.04 6.42 -9.14
C TYR A 14 5.82 4.90 -9.20
N LYS A 15 6.85 4.15 -9.64
CA LYS A 15 6.81 2.68 -9.68
C LYS A 15 6.64 2.07 -8.28
N TRP A 16 7.27 2.65 -7.25
CA TRP A 16 7.17 2.19 -5.86
C TRP A 16 7.15 3.37 -4.88
N PRO A 17 6.00 4.05 -4.71
CA PRO A 17 5.91 5.33 -4.01
C PRO A 17 5.75 5.16 -2.49
N TYR A 18 6.70 4.44 -1.89
CA TYR A 18 6.78 4.16 -0.46
C TYR A 18 8.11 4.71 0.07
N PRO A 19 8.14 5.97 0.55
CA PRO A 19 9.37 6.53 1.10
C PRO A 19 9.76 5.77 2.38
N SER A 20 11.05 5.50 2.54
CA SER A 20 11.61 4.98 3.80
C SER A 20 11.46 6.00 4.93
N GLU A 21 11.66 5.57 6.18
CA GLU A 21 11.62 6.48 7.34
C GLU A 21 12.62 7.64 7.21
N SER A 22 13.85 7.36 6.76
CA SER A 22 14.85 8.40 6.50
C SER A 22 14.43 9.37 5.40
N GLN A 23 13.80 8.89 4.33
CA GLN A 23 13.26 9.75 3.27
C GLN A 23 12.09 10.60 3.77
N LYS A 24 11.21 10.05 4.61
CA LYS A 24 10.12 10.83 5.22
C LYS A 24 10.66 11.94 6.12
N LEU A 25 11.71 11.66 6.90
CA LEU A 25 12.37 12.67 7.74
C LEU A 25 13.01 13.78 6.90
N ALA A 26 13.73 13.43 5.83
CA ALA A 26 14.31 14.42 4.92
C ALA A 26 13.23 15.28 4.21
N LEU A 27 12.10 14.66 3.84
CA LEU A 27 10.95 15.39 3.28
C LEU A 27 10.29 16.30 4.31
N ALA A 28 10.16 15.86 5.57
CA ALA A 28 9.64 16.69 6.66
C ALA A 28 10.52 17.94 6.87
N GLU A 29 11.83 17.76 6.97
CA GLU A 29 12.80 18.85 7.14
C GLU A 29 12.76 19.85 5.99
N SER A 30 12.79 19.37 4.74
CA SER A 30 12.82 20.23 3.54
C SER A 30 11.50 20.94 3.24
N THR A 31 10.37 20.39 3.70
CA THR A 31 9.04 20.98 3.48
C THR A 31 8.51 21.77 4.67
N GLY A 32 9.14 21.63 5.84
CA GLY A 32 8.65 22.20 7.11
C GLY A 32 7.37 21.54 7.62
N LEU A 33 7.04 20.34 7.14
CA LEU A 33 5.86 19.58 7.55
C LEU A 33 6.24 18.52 8.57
N ASP A 34 5.31 18.17 9.45
CA ASP A 34 5.49 17.06 10.38
C ASP A 34 5.48 15.72 9.62
N GLN A 35 6.20 14.73 10.16
CA GLN A 35 6.26 13.39 9.59
C GLN A 35 4.85 12.77 9.41
N LYS A 36 3.90 13.07 10.30
CA LYS A 36 2.48 12.66 10.17
C LYS A 36 1.82 13.25 8.92
N GLN A 37 2.08 14.50 8.60
CA GLN A 37 1.54 15.16 7.41
C GLN A 37 2.14 14.55 6.14
N ILE A 38 3.44 14.26 6.15
CA ILE A 38 4.12 13.52 5.07
C ILE A 38 3.47 12.14 4.85
N ASN A 39 3.29 11.36 5.92
CA ASN A 39 2.64 10.06 5.88
C ASN A 39 1.23 10.14 5.27
N ASN A 40 0.40 11.05 5.80
CA ASN A 40 -0.97 11.24 5.31
C ASN A 40 -1.01 11.67 3.85
N TRP A 41 -0.07 12.52 3.43
CA TRP A 41 0.02 12.95 2.04
C TRP A 41 0.33 11.76 1.13
N PHE A 42 1.33 10.94 1.44
CA PHE A 42 1.68 9.77 0.62
C PHE A 42 0.59 8.70 0.59
N ILE A 43 -0.12 8.48 1.70
CA ILE A 43 -1.29 7.59 1.73
C ILE A 43 -2.38 8.11 0.79
N ASN A 44 -2.76 9.38 0.90
CA ASN A 44 -3.79 9.97 0.07
C ASN A 44 -3.39 10.05 -1.41
N GLN A 45 -2.12 10.35 -1.68
CA GLN A 45 -1.57 10.43 -3.03
C GLN A 45 -1.61 9.05 -3.71
N ARG A 46 -1.21 7.98 -3.02
CA ARG A 46 -1.35 6.60 -3.52
C ARG A 46 -2.79 6.24 -3.81
N LYS A 47 -3.70 6.47 -2.85
CA LYS A 47 -5.12 6.17 -3.02
C LYS A 47 -5.75 6.86 -4.24
N ARG A 48 -5.28 8.06 -4.60
CA ARG A 48 -5.86 8.85 -5.70
C ARG A 48 -5.18 8.63 -7.05
N HIS A 49 -3.87 8.37 -7.06
CA HIS A 49 -3.06 8.49 -8.29
C HIS A 49 -2.16 7.31 -8.60
N TRP A 50 -2.04 6.32 -7.72
CA TRP A 50 -1.19 5.16 -7.99
C TRP A 50 -1.97 4.04 -8.66
N LYS A 51 -1.47 3.60 -9.82
CA LYS A 51 -1.97 2.43 -10.55
C LYS A 51 -0.77 1.51 -10.80
N PRO A 52 -0.63 0.40 -10.05
CA PRO A 52 0.46 -0.53 -10.28
C PRO A 52 0.35 -1.13 -11.68
N SER A 53 1.46 -1.15 -12.43
CA SER A 53 1.54 -1.77 -13.75
C SER A 53 1.32 -3.29 -13.67
N GLU A 54 0.91 -3.92 -14.78
CA GLU A 54 0.66 -5.37 -14.86
C GLU A 54 1.86 -6.21 -14.40
N ASP A 55 3.09 -5.79 -14.73
CA ASP A 55 4.33 -6.46 -14.27
C ASP A 55 4.48 -6.52 -12.74
N MET A 56 3.87 -5.58 -12.02
CA MET A 56 3.93 -5.57 -10.56
C MET A 56 2.89 -6.47 -9.92
N GLN A 57 1.79 -6.80 -10.62
CA GLN A 57 0.77 -7.72 -10.09
C GLN A 57 1.36 -9.12 -9.87
N PHE A 58 2.30 -9.53 -10.72
CA PHE A 58 2.92 -10.85 -10.66
C PHE A 58 3.86 -11.02 -9.45
N VAL A 59 4.57 -9.97 -9.04
CA VAL A 59 5.49 -9.99 -7.87
C VAL A 59 4.74 -10.21 -6.56
N VAL A 60 3.46 -9.85 -6.51
CA VAL A 60 2.63 -10.02 -5.31
C VAL A 60 2.14 -11.47 -5.13
N MET A 61 2.00 -12.23 -6.23
CA MET A 61 1.44 -13.59 -6.17
C MET A 61 2.48 -14.66 -5.76
N ASP A 62 3.76 -14.45 -6.03
CA ASP A 62 4.83 -15.42 -5.72
C ASP A 62 5.15 -15.51 -4.21
N ALA A 63 4.87 -14.46 -3.44
CA ALA A 63 5.04 -14.48 -1.98
C ALA A 63 4.00 -15.33 -1.23
N ALA A 64 2.90 -15.73 -1.88
CA ALA A 64 1.81 -16.52 -1.30
C ALA A 64 1.94 -18.04 -1.54
N SER A 65 2.89 -18.49 -2.37
CA SER A 65 3.07 -19.90 -2.72
C SER A 65 4.10 -20.62 -1.85
N HIS A 66 3.81 -20.75 -0.55
CA HIS A 66 4.41 -21.82 0.27
C HIS A 66 3.37 -22.93 0.46
N PRO A 67 3.67 -24.20 0.07
CA PRO A 67 2.68 -25.26 0.04
C PRO A 67 2.55 -25.88 1.44
N HIS A 68 1.53 -25.49 2.21
CA HIS A 68 1.13 -26.24 3.41
C HIS A 68 -0.13 -27.06 3.13
N SER A 69 0.11 -28.36 3.09
CA SER A 69 -0.80 -29.48 2.84
C SER A 69 -1.93 -29.60 3.87
N HIS A 70 -3.21 -29.38 3.51
CA HIS A 70 -4.38 -29.94 4.23
C HIS A 70 -5.64 -29.99 3.31
N PRO A 71 -6.36 -31.13 3.20
CA PRO A 71 -7.64 -31.21 2.51
C PRO A 71 -8.82 -31.32 3.49
N HIS A 72 -9.87 -30.49 3.36
CA HIS A 72 -11.28 -30.94 3.54
C HIS A 72 -12.32 -29.87 3.10
N PRO A 73 -13.53 -30.27 2.61
CA PRO A 73 -14.45 -29.45 1.83
C PRO A 73 -15.68 -28.88 2.58
N LEU A 74 -16.27 -27.87 1.92
CA LEU A 74 -17.70 -27.51 1.78
C LEU A 74 -18.62 -27.60 3.00
N VAL A 75 -19.06 -26.44 3.53
CA VAL A 75 -20.39 -25.85 3.28
C VAL A 75 -20.53 -24.52 4.03
N HIS A 76 -20.98 -23.45 3.35
CA HIS A 76 -22.10 -22.59 3.80
C HIS A 76 -22.50 -21.56 2.73
N PRO A 77 -23.78 -21.13 2.71
CA PRO A 77 -24.44 -20.59 1.54
C PRO A 77 -24.57 -19.06 1.57
N HIS A 78 -24.31 -18.47 0.40
CA HIS A 78 -24.94 -17.26 -0.13
C HIS A 78 -24.88 -15.96 0.69
N TYR A 79 -23.73 -15.28 0.61
CA TYR A 79 -23.70 -13.87 0.23
C TYR A 79 -22.61 -13.68 -0.85
N ASN A 80 -22.94 -12.92 -1.89
CA ASN A 80 -22.21 -12.80 -3.15
C ASN A 80 -20.70 -12.51 -3.00
N TYR A 81 -19.86 -13.53 -3.17
CA TYR A 81 -18.40 -13.38 -3.33
C TYR A 81 -18.05 -12.97 -4.78
N MET A 82 -18.59 -11.87 -5.26
CA MET A 82 -18.10 -11.21 -6.49
C MET A 82 -17.94 -9.69 -6.29
N ASP A 83 -18.27 -9.13 -5.11
CA ASP A 83 -18.08 -7.71 -4.80
C ASP A 83 -16.72 -7.41 -4.11
N THR A 84 -15.84 -8.41 -3.96
CA THR A 84 -14.51 -8.23 -3.33
C THR A 84 -13.34 -8.55 -4.25
N VAL A 85 -13.61 -8.68 -5.55
CA VAL A 85 -12.57 -8.55 -6.58
C VAL A 85 -12.47 -7.06 -6.92
N LEU A 86 -11.26 -6.48 -6.88
CA LEU A 86 -10.89 -5.08 -7.24
C LEU A 86 -10.69 -4.05 -6.10
N GLY A 87 -10.28 -4.46 -4.89
CA GLY A 87 -10.21 -3.54 -3.75
C GLY A 87 -8.83 -3.24 -3.16
N ASN A 88 -8.12 -4.26 -2.66
CA ASN A 88 -6.95 -4.05 -1.82
C ASN A 88 -6.15 -5.36 -1.66
N PRO A 89 -4.93 -5.47 -2.21
CA PRO A 89 -4.12 -6.68 -2.04
C PRO A 89 -3.23 -6.68 -0.78
N PHE A 90 -3.23 -5.66 0.08
CA PHE A 90 -2.34 -5.65 1.26
C PHE A 90 -2.95 -4.98 2.51
N PRO A 91 -3.57 -5.75 3.42
CA PRO A 91 -3.66 -5.37 4.82
C PRO A 91 -2.38 -5.83 5.53
N MET A 92 -1.26 -5.13 5.34
CA MET A 92 -0.04 -5.31 6.16
C MET A 92 0.19 -4.06 7.00
N ASP A 93 -0.85 -3.68 7.76
CA ASP A 93 -0.72 -3.12 9.11
C ASP A 93 -1.93 -3.64 9.89
N VAL A 94 -1.79 -4.85 10.44
CA VAL A 94 -2.54 -5.22 11.63
C VAL A 94 -1.65 -4.85 12.81
N SER A 95 -1.59 -3.57 13.15
CA SER A 95 -1.32 -3.22 14.54
C SER A 95 -2.48 -3.78 15.38
N PRO A 96 -2.28 -4.77 16.27
CA PRO A 96 -3.33 -5.13 17.20
C PRO A 96 -3.30 -4.08 18.31
N THR A 97 -4.15 -3.07 18.20
CA THR A 97 -4.57 -2.28 19.37
C THR A 97 -6.07 -2.48 19.52
N LEU A 98 -6.46 -3.59 20.17
CA LEU A 98 -7.38 -3.61 21.31
C LEU A 98 -7.51 -5.03 21.88
N MET A 99 -6.73 -5.35 22.92
CA MET A 99 -7.17 -5.73 24.27
C MET A 99 -5.97 -5.73 25.20
#